data_AF-A0A949WM51-F1
#
_entry.id   AF-A0A949WM51-F1
#
_cell.length_a   1.000
_cell.length_b   1.000
_cell.length_c   1.000
_cell.angle_alpha   90.00
_cell.angle_beta   90.00
_cell.angle_gamma   90.00
#
_symmetry.space_group_name_H-M   'P 1'
#
loop_
_entity.id
_entity.type
_entity.pdbx_description
1 polymer ?
#
loop_
_entity_poly.entity_id
_entity_poly.type
_entity_poly.pdbx_seq_one_letter_code
_entity_poly.pdbx_strand_id
1 'polypeptide(L)'
;MSIYNKANKKNPPYKLLALDGGGIRGMITLQVLAEIEATLRSSLGKENEKFVLADYFDYVAGTSTGAIIATCISWGMSVKEIQKFYRESGEKMFDKAFILNITREMRYKYGDKNLAAELKKVFGEDTTFGSERLKTLLMLVMRNATTDSPWPVSNNPYAKFNNLQQPGSNLNLPLWQLVRASTAAPTFFPPEQVQLGDKKFIFVDGGVTPYNNPAFQLFLMATLEPYNLKWQTGEDKMLLVSIGTGTTPNINLELKASQMNTLYSAQTIPGALMLASQHEQDFLCRVFGKCLLGDEVNGEVGDLIGSKGPLESKLFTYLRYDVELTRKGLDKLGGLEDIDVKDVQQMDSVQHMDELERIGKAIAKKVKPQHFDNFVDSGALTTAI
;
A
#
# COMPACT_ATOMS: atom_id res chain seq x y z
N MET A 1 -0.68 20.21 7.26
CA MET A 1 -0.91 20.85 5.94
C MET A 1 -2.16 20.24 5.34
N SER A 2 -2.96 20.99 4.59
CA SER A 2 -4.12 20.45 3.87
C SER A 2 -3.69 19.70 2.59
N ILE A 3 -4.59 18.87 2.05
CA ILE A 3 -4.40 18.17 0.77
C ILE A 3 -4.09 19.13 -0.39
N TYR A 4 -4.63 20.36 -0.36
CA TYR A 4 -4.38 21.41 -1.35
C TYR A 4 -2.93 21.91 -1.30
N ASN A 5 -2.36 22.06 -0.11
CA ASN A 5 -0.96 22.49 0.04
C ASN A 5 0.00 21.43 -0.50
N LYS A 6 -0.29 20.15 -0.27
CA LYS A 6 0.50 19.04 -0.83
C LYS A 6 0.38 19.00 -2.35
N ALA A 7 -0.84 19.09 -2.90
CA ALA A 7 -1.05 19.09 -4.35
C ALA A 7 -0.33 20.24 -5.07
N ASN A 8 -0.36 21.44 -4.50
CA ASN A 8 0.29 22.64 -5.04
C ASN A 8 1.78 22.75 -4.73
N LYS A 9 2.41 21.74 -4.12
CA LYS A 9 3.82 21.79 -3.78
C LYS A 9 4.66 22.01 -5.05
N LYS A 10 5.23 23.22 -5.19
CA LYS A 10 5.93 23.64 -6.41
C LYS A 10 7.37 23.14 -6.48
N ASN A 11 8.00 22.93 -5.33
CA ASN A 11 9.41 22.63 -5.25
C ASN A 11 9.66 21.22 -4.68
N PRO A 12 10.57 20.44 -5.30
CA PRO A 12 11.07 19.20 -4.73
C PRO A 12 11.83 19.45 -3.41
N PRO A 13 12.11 18.41 -2.61
CA PRO A 13 11.84 17.00 -2.90
C PRO A 13 10.39 16.56 -2.65
N TYR A 14 9.85 15.72 -3.55
CA TYR A 14 8.54 15.05 -3.43
C TYR A 14 8.71 13.65 -2.85
N LYS A 15 7.90 13.29 -1.84
CA LYS A 15 8.04 12.03 -1.10
C LYS A 15 6.79 11.17 -1.23
N LEU A 16 6.92 10.04 -1.89
CA LEU A 16 5.84 9.11 -2.20
C LEU A 16 6.01 7.82 -1.38
N LEU A 17 4.91 7.30 -0.85
CA LEU A 17 4.85 6.02 -0.12
C LEU A 17 3.78 5.13 -0.75
N ALA A 18 4.14 3.91 -1.13
CA ALA A 18 3.24 2.91 -1.70
C ALA A 18 3.23 1.64 -0.85
N LEU A 19 2.03 1.19 -0.46
CA LEU A 19 1.82 0.05 0.43
C LEU A 19 1.02 -1.04 -0.29
N ASP A 20 1.60 -2.23 -0.36
CA ASP A 20 1.00 -3.36 -1.06
C ASP A 20 -0.22 -3.94 -0.31
N GLY A 21 -1.09 -4.63 -1.05
CA GLY A 21 -2.11 -5.50 -0.46
C GLY A 21 -1.53 -6.83 0.05
N GLY A 22 -2.26 -7.53 0.92
CA GLY A 22 -1.81 -8.83 1.44
C GLY A 22 -2.51 -9.42 2.66
N GLY A 23 -3.69 -8.91 3.04
CA GLY A 23 -4.40 -9.36 4.25
C GLY A 23 -3.63 -9.07 5.53
N ILE A 24 -3.67 -9.98 6.50
CA ILE A 24 -3.03 -9.81 7.82
C ILE A 24 -1.51 -9.61 7.75
N ARG A 25 -0.89 -10.00 6.64
CA ARG A 25 0.55 -9.79 6.38
C ARG A 25 0.95 -8.31 6.33
N GLY A 26 -0.01 -7.38 6.34
CA GLY A 26 0.23 -5.96 6.65
C GLY A 26 0.98 -5.73 7.98
N MET A 27 1.01 -6.70 8.90
CA MET A 27 1.88 -6.68 10.08
C MET A 27 3.37 -6.54 9.72
N ILE A 28 3.82 -7.15 8.61
CA ILE A 28 5.18 -7.02 8.09
C ILE A 28 5.45 -5.56 7.71
N THR A 29 4.54 -4.97 6.91
CA THR A 29 4.58 -3.58 6.47
C THR A 29 4.68 -2.61 7.65
N LEU A 30 3.91 -2.85 8.73
CA LEU A 30 3.90 -2.01 9.92
C LEU A 30 5.23 -2.00 10.68
N GLN A 31 5.97 -3.12 10.71
CA GLN A 31 7.29 -3.13 11.36
C GLN A 31 8.32 -2.32 10.55
N VAL A 32 8.29 -2.43 9.22
CA VAL A 32 9.16 -1.62 8.35
C VAL A 32 8.82 -0.14 8.49
N LEU A 33 7.53 0.22 8.49
CA LEU A 33 7.09 1.60 8.70
C LEU A 33 7.50 2.15 10.06
N ALA A 34 7.49 1.34 11.11
CA ALA A 34 7.90 1.76 12.45
C ALA A 34 9.38 2.15 12.49
N GLU A 35 10.22 1.37 11.82
CA GLU A 35 11.66 1.67 11.69
C GLU A 35 11.91 2.89 10.80
N ILE A 36 11.16 3.05 9.70
CA ILE A 36 11.21 4.26 8.87
C ILE A 36 10.82 5.50 9.68
N GLU A 37 9.74 5.43 10.47
CA GLU A 37 9.30 6.54 11.30
C GLU A 37 10.35 6.91 12.36
N ALA A 38 10.98 5.91 13.00
CA ALA A 38 12.06 6.12 13.96
C ALA A 38 13.32 6.71 13.30
N THR A 39 13.75 6.14 12.16
CA THR A 39 14.90 6.61 11.39
C THR A 39 14.72 8.06 10.96
N LEU A 40 13.58 8.39 10.35
CA LEU A 40 13.28 9.76 9.92
C LEU A 40 13.18 10.73 11.09
N ARG A 41 12.60 10.30 12.22
CA ARG A 41 12.52 11.13 13.43
C ARG A 41 13.91 11.54 13.91
N SER A 42 14.87 10.61 13.89
CA SER A 42 16.25 10.91 14.26
C SER A 42 16.99 11.72 13.20
N SER A 43 16.89 11.34 11.92
CA SER A 43 17.55 12.07 10.82
C SER A 43 17.09 13.52 10.66
N LEU A 44 15.87 13.84 11.11
CA LEU A 44 15.30 15.19 11.05
C LEU A 44 15.49 15.99 12.36
N GLY A 45 16.11 15.41 13.40
CA GLY A 45 16.24 16.05 14.72
C GLY A 45 14.90 16.32 15.42
N LYS A 46 13.94 15.39 15.26
CA LYS A 46 12.55 15.50 15.73
C LYS A 46 12.26 14.60 16.93
N GLU A 47 13.27 14.21 17.70
CA GLU A 47 13.14 13.27 18.83
C GLU A 47 12.17 13.76 19.91
N ASN A 48 12.10 15.08 20.11
CA ASN A 48 11.25 15.72 21.12
C ASN A 48 9.92 16.25 20.56
N GLU A 49 9.61 15.96 19.29
CA GLU A 49 8.39 16.43 18.63
C GLU A 49 7.44 15.28 18.30
N LYS A 50 6.14 15.58 18.22
CA LYS A 50 5.17 14.63 17.66
C LYS A 50 5.38 14.55 16.14
N PHE A 51 6.26 13.64 15.72
CA PHE A 51 6.51 13.32 14.32
C PHE A 51 5.77 12.05 13.91
N VAL A 52 4.99 12.14 12.83
CA VAL A 52 4.35 11.00 12.15
C VAL A 52 4.72 11.00 10.66
N LEU A 53 4.58 9.83 10.01
CA LEU A 53 4.95 9.67 8.60
C LEU A 53 4.24 10.64 7.64
N ALA A 54 3.03 11.08 7.95
CA ALA A 54 2.32 12.08 7.14
C ALA A 54 2.93 13.50 7.17
N ASP A 55 3.79 13.80 8.15
CA ASP A 55 4.54 15.05 8.17
C ASP A 55 5.69 15.01 7.15
N TYR A 56 6.20 13.81 6.83
CA TYR A 56 7.27 13.58 5.86
C TYR A 56 6.76 13.32 4.44
N PHE A 57 5.85 12.35 4.26
CA PHE A 57 5.34 11.98 2.94
C PHE A 57 4.32 12.98 2.40
N ASP A 58 4.35 13.20 1.08
CA ASP A 58 3.43 14.08 0.37
C ASP A 58 2.25 13.33 -0.23
N TYR A 59 2.49 12.11 -0.71
CA TYR A 59 1.50 11.29 -1.38
C TYR A 59 1.65 9.82 -0.95
N VAL A 60 0.61 9.27 -0.34
CA VAL A 60 0.58 7.90 0.16
C VAL A 60 -0.43 7.10 -0.66
N ALA A 61 -0.07 5.88 -1.05
CA ALA A 61 -0.93 4.96 -1.76
C ALA A 61 -1.06 3.64 -1.03
N GLY A 62 -2.21 3.01 -1.17
CA GLY A 62 -2.44 1.69 -0.63
C GLY A 62 -3.47 0.87 -1.40
N THR A 63 -3.24 -0.44 -1.42
CA THR A 63 -4.17 -1.44 -1.94
C THR A 63 -4.55 -2.41 -0.82
N SER A 64 -5.83 -2.75 -0.68
CA SER A 64 -6.30 -3.70 0.35
C SER A 64 -5.84 -3.32 1.76
N THR A 65 -5.15 -4.20 2.50
CA THR A 65 -4.58 -3.84 3.81
C THR A 65 -3.68 -2.60 3.75
N GLY A 66 -2.97 -2.39 2.64
CA GLY A 66 -2.18 -1.18 2.38
C GLY A 66 -3.05 0.07 2.32
N ALA A 67 -4.30 -0.02 1.82
CA ALA A 67 -5.25 1.09 1.81
C ALA A 67 -5.69 1.50 3.22
N ILE A 68 -5.85 0.53 4.13
CA ILE A 68 -6.13 0.79 5.55
C ILE A 68 -4.95 1.55 6.17
N ILE A 69 -3.73 1.01 6.03
CA ILE A 69 -2.52 1.58 6.62
C ILE A 69 -2.25 2.98 6.01
N ALA A 70 -2.36 3.13 4.69
CA ALA A 70 -2.19 4.40 3.99
C ALA A 70 -3.16 5.46 4.51
N THR A 71 -4.44 5.08 4.70
CA THR A 71 -5.45 6.00 5.25
C THR A 71 -5.13 6.40 6.68
N CYS A 72 -4.71 5.47 7.54
CA CYS A 72 -4.28 5.79 8.90
C CYS A 72 -3.07 6.73 8.94
N ILE A 73 -2.07 6.52 8.07
CA ILE A 73 -0.93 7.43 7.91
C ILE A 73 -1.44 8.80 7.50
N SER A 74 -2.24 8.89 6.44
CA SER A 74 -2.82 10.16 5.97
C SER A 74 -3.68 10.85 7.02
N TRP A 75 -4.33 10.10 7.91
CA TRP A 75 -5.09 10.62 9.06
C TRP A 75 -4.20 11.22 10.17
N GLY A 76 -2.88 11.03 10.07
CA GLY A 76 -1.89 11.52 11.01
C GLY A 76 -1.70 10.64 12.24
N MET A 77 -2.01 9.33 12.13
CA MET A 77 -1.69 8.34 13.16
C MET A 77 -0.20 8.00 13.12
N SER A 78 0.41 7.87 14.30
CA SER A 78 1.75 7.27 14.45
C SER A 78 1.71 5.78 14.11
N VAL A 79 2.80 5.21 13.62
CA VAL A 79 2.81 3.78 13.26
C VAL A 79 2.44 2.89 14.45
N LYS A 80 2.80 3.27 15.68
CA LYS A 80 2.40 2.58 16.91
C LYS A 80 0.88 2.55 17.12
N GLU A 81 0.18 3.65 16.85
CA GLU A 81 -1.29 3.69 16.91
C GLU A 81 -1.91 2.79 15.84
N ILE A 82 -1.32 2.73 14.65
CA ILE A 82 -1.77 1.85 13.56
C ILE A 82 -1.59 0.38 13.94
N GLN A 83 -0.43 0.00 14.49
CA GLN A 83 -0.17 -1.36 14.99
C GLN A 83 -1.20 -1.79 16.04
N LYS A 84 -1.51 -0.90 17.00
CA LYS A 84 -2.53 -1.16 18.02
C LYS A 84 -3.89 -1.39 17.38
N PHE A 85 -4.33 -0.48 16.50
CA PHE A 85 -5.58 -0.61 15.77
C PHE A 85 -5.65 -1.93 14.98
N TYR A 86 -4.56 -2.31 14.31
CA TYR A 86 -4.49 -3.50 13.49
C TYR A 86 -4.54 -4.79 14.33
N ARG A 87 -3.87 -4.83 15.48
CA ARG A 87 -3.95 -5.97 16.42
C ARG A 87 -5.33 -6.11 17.04
N GLU A 88 -5.93 -5.00 17.51
CA GLU A 88 -7.26 -5.01 18.13
C GLU A 88 -8.39 -5.33 17.14
N SER A 89 -8.18 -5.03 15.85
CA SER A 89 -9.17 -5.25 14.80
C SER A 89 -8.89 -6.49 13.96
N GLY A 90 -7.68 -7.06 14.02
CA GLY A 90 -7.18 -8.07 13.08
C GLY A 90 -8.02 -9.35 13.03
N GLU A 91 -8.43 -9.87 14.20
CA GLU A 91 -9.35 -11.02 14.27
C GLU A 91 -10.67 -10.73 13.56
N LYS A 92 -11.27 -9.56 13.82
CA LYS A 92 -12.52 -9.13 13.18
C LYS A 92 -12.34 -8.83 11.69
N MET A 93 -11.14 -8.44 11.28
CA MET A 93 -10.82 -7.98 9.93
C MET A 93 -10.38 -9.11 9.00
N PHE A 94 -9.86 -10.24 9.51
CA PHE A 94 -9.21 -11.23 8.66
C PHE A 94 -9.48 -12.71 9.04
N ASP A 95 -10.23 -13.03 10.10
CA ASP A 95 -10.53 -14.43 10.44
C ASP A 95 -11.57 -15.05 9.47
N LYS A 96 -11.10 -15.96 8.61
CA LYS A 96 -11.93 -16.65 7.61
C LYS A 96 -12.94 -17.62 8.21
N ALA A 97 -12.64 -18.30 9.32
CA ALA A 97 -13.56 -19.22 9.98
C ALA A 97 -14.73 -18.44 10.60
N PHE A 98 -14.43 -17.30 11.20
CA PHE A 98 -15.43 -16.35 11.67
C PHE A 98 -16.34 -15.87 10.52
N ILE A 99 -15.77 -15.53 9.35
CA ILE A 99 -16.53 -15.00 8.22
C ILE A 99 -17.34 -16.08 7.47
N LEU A 100 -16.80 -17.29 7.32
CA LEU A 100 -17.45 -18.39 6.61
C LEU A 100 -18.60 -19.02 7.40
N ASN A 101 -18.51 -19.10 8.72
CA ASN A 101 -19.53 -19.71 9.60
C ASN A 101 -20.82 -18.89 9.73
N ILE A 102 -20.87 -17.69 9.15
CA ILE A 102 -22.05 -16.83 9.15
C ILE A 102 -22.92 -17.18 7.92
N THR A 103 -24.22 -17.40 8.13
CA THR A 103 -25.20 -17.65 7.04
C THR A 103 -25.26 -16.47 6.05
N ARG A 104 -25.65 -16.71 4.80
CA ARG A 104 -25.66 -15.68 3.73
C ARG A 104 -26.44 -14.42 4.13
N GLU A 105 -27.58 -14.56 4.81
CA GLU A 105 -28.41 -13.44 5.31
C GLU A 105 -27.77 -12.72 6.50
N MET A 106 -27.08 -13.46 7.38
CA MET A 106 -26.32 -12.86 8.47
C MET A 106 -25.04 -12.17 7.97
N ARG A 107 -24.40 -12.60 6.87
CA ARG A 107 -23.23 -11.90 6.32
C ARG A 107 -23.55 -10.45 5.91
N TYR A 108 -24.76 -10.20 5.40
CA TYR A 108 -25.23 -8.85 5.07
C TYR A 108 -25.54 -8.01 6.32
N LYS A 109 -26.14 -8.59 7.37
CA LYS A 109 -26.47 -7.88 8.63
C LYS A 109 -25.26 -7.69 9.57
N TYR A 110 -24.32 -8.63 9.58
CA TYR A 110 -23.05 -8.50 10.31
C TYR A 110 -22.07 -7.57 9.60
N GLY A 111 -22.36 -7.22 8.33
CA GLY A 111 -22.02 -5.95 7.65
C GLY A 111 -21.64 -4.79 8.57
N ASP A 112 -22.51 -4.51 9.53
CA ASP A 112 -22.46 -3.36 10.45
C ASP A 112 -21.62 -3.58 11.72
N LYS A 113 -21.13 -4.80 12.02
CA LYS A 113 -20.16 -5.07 13.12
C LYS A 113 -18.71 -5.19 12.62
N ASN A 114 -18.51 -4.97 11.33
CA ASN A 114 -17.29 -5.25 10.58
C ASN A 114 -16.24 -4.14 10.63
N LEU A 115 -15.14 -4.36 9.91
CA LEU A 115 -14.19 -3.37 9.41
C LEU A 115 -14.83 -2.00 9.09
N ALA A 116 -16.00 -1.94 8.44
CA ALA A 116 -16.70 -0.67 8.17
C ALA A 116 -17.03 0.12 9.45
N ALA A 117 -17.50 -0.53 10.52
CA ALA A 117 -17.79 0.12 11.79
C ALA A 117 -16.53 0.60 12.51
N GLU A 118 -15.46 -0.19 12.49
CA GLU A 118 -14.16 0.23 13.04
C GLU A 118 -13.57 1.41 12.24
N LEU A 119 -13.68 1.38 10.91
CA LEU A 119 -13.28 2.50 10.04
C LEU A 119 -14.12 3.76 10.32
N LYS A 120 -15.45 3.62 10.46
CA LYS A 120 -16.35 4.74 10.85
C LYS A 120 -16.01 5.28 12.24
N LYS A 121 -15.65 4.42 13.19
CA LYS A 121 -15.24 4.83 14.54
C LYS A 121 -13.92 5.60 14.53
N VAL A 122 -12.95 5.18 13.73
CA VAL A 122 -11.63 5.82 13.65
C VAL A 122 -11.67 7.12 12.82
N PHE A 123 -12.34 7.09 11.67
CA PHE A 123 -12.32 8.17 10.69
C PHE A 123 -13.56 9.08 10.76
N GLY A 124 -14.65 8.65 11.38
CA GLY A 124 -15.94 9.33 11.33
C GLY A 124 -16.77 8.86 10.14
N GLU A 125 -18.07 8.65 10.36
CA GLU A 125 -19.00 8.15 9.32
C GLU A 125 -19.19 9.15 8.18
N ASP A 126 -19.26 10.45 8.50
CA ASP A 126 -19.48 11.54 7.55
C ASP A 126 -18.17 12.06 6.92
N THR A 127 -17.02 11.49 7.29
CA THR A 127 -15.73 11.91 6.72
C THR A 127 -15.63 11.49 5.27
N THR A 128 -15.39 12.46 4.40
CA THR A 128 -15.24 12.25 2.96
C THR A 128 -13.77 12.14 2.54
N PHE A 129 -13.54 11.63 1.34
CA PHE A 129 -12.21 11.47 0.76
C PHE A 129 -11.47 12.80 0.52
N GLY A 130 -12.21 13.90 0.36
CA GLY A 130 -11.68 15.26 0.29
C GLY A 130 -11.48 15.97 1.63
N SER A 131 -11.63 15.27 2.76
CA SER A 131 -11.52 15.86 4.09
C SER A 131 -10.15 16.54 4.30
N GLU A 132 -10.17 17.77 4.83
CA GLU A 132 -8.96 18.52 5.19
C GLU A 132 -8.18 17.89 6.36
N ARG A 133 -8.78 16.91 7.06
CA ARG A 133 -8.09 16.14 8.10
C ARG A 133 -7.03 15.20 7.54
N LEU A 134 -7.13 14.84 6.25
CA LEU A 134 -6.07 14.10 5.56
C LEU A 134 -4.86 15.01 5.35
N LYS A 135 -3.72 14.62 5.93
CA LYS A 135 -2.47 15.38 5.92
C LYS A 135 -1.60 15.15 4.68
N THR A 136 -1.91 14.13 3.89
CA THR A 136 -1.23 13.78 2.64
C THR A 136 -2.22 13.69 1.50
N LEU A 137 -1.72 13.75 0.27
CA LEU A 137 -2.47 13.12 -0.82
C LEU A 137 -2.57 11.61 -0.54
N LEU A 138 -3.71 11.03 -0.88
CA LEU A 138 -4.04 9.63 -0.64
C LEU A 138 -4.56 9.01 -1.94
N MET A 139 -3.96 7.90 -2.36
CA MET A 139 -4.41 7.07 -3.47
C MET A 139 -4.85 5.71 -2.94
N LEU A 140 -6.08 5.32 -3.24
CA LEU A 140 -6.63 4.01 -2.90
C LEU A 140 -6.89 3.23 -4.18
N VAL A 141 -6.56 1.95 -4.19
CA VAL A 141 -6.83 1.06 -5.34
C VAL A 141 -7.96 0.11 -5.02
N MET A 142 -8.94 0.03 -5.92
CA MET A 142 -9.99 -0.98 -5.90
C MET A 142 -10.32 -1.41 -7.34
N ARG A 143 -11.06 -2.49 -7.53
CA ARG A 143 -11.59 -2.88 -8.85
C ARG A 143 -13.06 -2.55 -8.95
N ASN A 144 -13.45 -1.81 -9.99
CA ASN A 144 -14.85 -1.64 -10.35
C ASN A 144 -15.32 -2.89 -11.09
N ALA A 145 -16.08 -3.75 -10.41
CA ALA A 145 -16.62 -4.97 -10.98
C ALA A 145 -17.77 -4.72 -11.96
N THR A 146 -18.46 -3.57 -11.85
CA THR A 146 -19.53 -3.19 -12.78
C THR A 146 -18.98 -2.80 -14.16
N THR A 147 -17.80 -2.18 -14.22
CA THR A 147 -17.17 -1.72 -15.48
C THR A 147 -15.98 -2.56 -15.91
N ASP A 148 -15.65 -3.62 -15.16
CA ASP A 148 -14.48 -4.47 -15.37
C ASP A 148 -13.16 -3.69 -15.50
N SER A 149 -12.95 -2.73 -14.59
CA SER A 149 -11.78 -1.85 -14.65
C SER A 149 -11.12 -1.65 -13.28
N PRO A 150 -9.79 -1.54 -13.23
CA PRO A 150 -9.12 -0.99 -12.06
C PRO A 150 -9.60 0.44 -11.78
N TRP A 151 -9.58 0.84 -10.51
CA TRP A 151 -9.93 2.17 -10.07
C TRP A 151 -8.94 2.69 -9.01
N PRO A 152 -7.74 3.13 -9.43
CA PRO A 152 -6.86 3.93 -8.59
C PRO A 152 -7.48 5.33 -8.44
N VAL A 153 -8.02 5.62 -7.26
CA VAL A 153 -8.69 6.89 -6.95
C VAL A 153 -7.82 7.71 -6.01
N SER A 154 -7.64 8.99 -6.32
CA SER A 154 -6.81 9.93 -5.56
C SER A 154 -7.66 11.05 -4.97
N ASN A 155 -7.29 11.58 -3.81
CA ASN A 155 -7.91 12.79 -3.25
C ASN A 155 -7.28 14.09 -3.79
N ASN A 156 -6.44 14.04 -4.82
CA ASN A 156 -5.87 15.23 -5.45
C ASN A 156 -6.99 16.19 -5.92
N PRO A 157 -7.13 17.39 -5.35
CA PRO A 157 -8.24 18.29 -5.67
C PRO A 157 -8.23 18.80 -7.12
N TYR A 158 -7.11 18.66 -7.84
CA TYR A 158 -6.96 19.10 -9.22
C TYR A 158 -7.21 18.01 -10.25
N ALA A 159 -7.49 16.77 -9.82
CA ALA A 159 -7.82 15.68 -10.73
C ALA A 159 -9.20 15.88 -11.37
N LYS A 160 -9.35 15.38 -12.61
CA LYS A 160 -10.54 15.55 -13.45
C LYS A 160 -11.88 15.27 -12.74
N PHE A 161 -11.92 14.23 -11.91
CA PHE A 161 -13.13 13.75 -11.24
C PHE A 161 -13.25 14.19 -9.77
N ASN A 162 -12.47 15.19 -9.36
CA ASN A 162 -12.40 15.67 -7.98
C ASN A 162 -12.93 17.09 -7.79
N ASN A 163 -13.62 17.62 -8.80
CA ASN A 163 -14.31 18.91 -8.67
C ASN A 163 -15.51 18.76 -7.73
N LEU A 164 -15.44 19.36 -6.54
CA LEU A 164 -16.50 19.31 -5.50
C LEU A 164 -17.88 19.78 -5.98
N GLN A 165 -17.94 20.63 -7.03
CA GLN A 165 -19.20 21.11 -7.59
C GLN A 165 -19.91 20.06 -8.46
N GLN A 166 -19.25 18.95 -8.79
CA GLN A 166 -19.84 17.87 -9.57
C GLN A 166 -20.50 16.83 -8.64
N PRO A 167 -21.76 16.42 -8.91
CA PRO A 167 -22.44 15.40 -8.09
C PRO A 167 -21.69 14.06 -7.98
N GLY A 168 -20.86 13.74 -8.98
CA GLY A 168 -20.04 12.53 -9.02
C GLY A 168 -18.59 12.72 -8.55
N SER A 169 -18.28 13.79 -7.81
CA SER A 169 -16.91 14.04 -7.32
C SER A 169 -16.43 12.92 -6.41
N ASN A 170 -15.25 12.36 -6.68
CA ASN A 170 -14.68 11.34 -5.80
C ASN A 170 -14.38 11.89 -4.39
N LEU A 171 -14.15 13.20 -4.27
CA LEU A 171 -13.87 13.84 -2.98
C LEU A 171 -15.06 13.81 -2.02
N ASN A 172 -16.28 13.65 -2.54
CA ASN A 172 -17.50 13.57 -1.72
C ASN A 172 -17.78 12.15 -1.21
N LEU A 173 -17.03 11.15 -1.68
CA LEU A 173 -17.24 9.76 -1.28
C LEU A 173 -16.83 9.55 0.19
N PRO A 174 -17.58 8.75 0.95
CA PRO A 174 -17.20 8.42 2.33
C PRO A 174 -15.84 7.70 2.36
N LEU A 175 -14.92 8.20 3.17
CA LEU A 175 -13.56 7.68 3.26
C LEU A 175 -13.56 6.22 3.72
N TRP A 176 -14.33 5.90 4.77
CA TRP A 176 -14.45 4.54 5.28
C TRP A 176 -14.95 3.56 4.20
N GLN A 177 -15.82 4.03 3.30
CA GLN A 177 -16.41 3.19 2.27
C GLN A 177 -15.40 2.87 1.16
N LEU A 178 -14.57 3.84 0.77
CA LEU A 178 -13.47 3.60 -0.19
C LEU A 178 -12.44 2.60 0.35
N VAL A 179 -12.08 2.72 1.63
CA VAL A 179 -11.16 1.77 2.28
C VAL A 179 -11.78 0.38 2.36
N ARG A 180 -13.08 0.30 2.70
CA ARG A 180 -13.81 -0.97 2.73
C ARG A 180 -13.92 -1.61 1.33
N ALA A 181 -14.13 -0.82 0.29
CA ALA A 181 -14.14 -1.28 -1.10
C ALA A 181 -12.78 -1.85 -1.52
N SER A 182 -11.69 -1.16 -1.18
CA SER A 182 -10.32 -1.60 -1.47
C SER A 182 -9.94 -2.93 -0.79
N THR A 183 -10.60 -3.28 0.32
CA THR A 183 -10.34 -4.48 1.14
C THR A 183 -11.37 -5.59 0.91
N ALA A 184 -12.30 -5.42 -0.04
CA ALA A 184 -13.37 -6.37 -0.32
C ALA A 184 -12.87 -7.59 -1.12
N ALA A 185 -11.96 -8.37 -0.53
CA ALA A 185 -11.31 -9.49 -1.19
C ALA A 185 -12.35 -10.56 -1.57
N PRO A 186 -12.42 -10.96 -2.86
CA PRO A 186 -13.35 -12.00 -3.28
C PRO A 186 -13.20 -13.26 -2.42
N THR A 187 -14.31 -13.90 -2.08
CA THR A 187 -14.41 -15.07 -1.15
C THR A 187 -14.22 -14.78 0.34
N PHE A 188 -13.58 -13.67 0.72
CA PHE A 188 -13.45 -13.23 2.11
C PHE A 188 -14.50 -12.20 2.50
N PHE A 189 -14.78 -11.22 1.65
CA PHE A 189 -15.70 -10.12 1.97
C PHE A 189 -16.75 -9.92 0.88
N PRO A 190 -17.98 -9.50 1.23
CA PRO A 190 -18.94 -9.07 0.24
C PRO A 190 -18.41 -7.82 -0.49
N PRO A 191 -18.70 -7.67 -1.80
CA PRO A 191 -18.42 -6.46 -2.55
C PRO A 191 -19.04 -5.22 -1.91
N GLU A 192 -18.43 -4.06 -2.15
CA GLU A 192 -18.91 -2.78 -1.65
C GLU A 192 -19.67 -2.03 -2.75
N GLN A 193 -20.84 -1.47 -2.43
CA GLN A 193 -21.63 -0.72 -3.40
C GLN A 193 -21.46 0.78 -3.15
N VAL A 194 -20.82 1.48 -4.08
CA VAL A 194 -20.55 2.91 -3.98
C VAL A 194 -21.47 3.67 -4.93
N GLN A 195 -22.09 4.74 -4.43
CA GLN A 195 -22.91 5.66 -5.21
C GLN A 195 -22.04 6.78 -5.78
N LEU A 196 -22.05 6.95 -7.11
CA LEU A 196 -21.34 8.00 -7.84
C LEU A 196 -22.35 8.79 -8.68
N GLY A 197 -22.70 9.99 -8.23
CA GLY A 197 -23.83 10.74 -8.78
C GLY A 197 -25.11 9.90 -8.70
N ASP A 198 -25.79 9.69 -9.83
CA ASP A 198 -27.04 8.91 -9.89
C ASP A 198 -26.82 7.40 -10.10
N LYS A 199 -25.57 6.93 -10.22
CA LYS A 199 -25.25 5.53 -10.55
C LYS A 199 -24.64 4.79 -9.36
N LYS A 200 -25.00 3.52 -9.24
CA LYS A 200 -24.43 2.56 -8.28
C LYS A 200 -23.42 1.68 -8.99
N PHE A 201 -22.24 1.55 -8.41
CA PHE A 201 -21.18 0.68 -8.90
C PHE A 201 -20.76 -0.31 -7.80
N ILE A 202 -20.35 -1.50 -8.22
CA ILE A 202 -19.91 -2.57 -7.35
C ILE A 202 -18.39 -2.62 -7.39
N PHE A 203 -17.78 -2.54 -6.21
CA PHE A 203 -16.34 -2.57 -6.04
C PHE A 203 -15.89 -3.78 -5.24
N VAL A 204 -14.73 -4.31 -5.64
CA VAL A 204 -14.01 -5.37 -4.94
C VAL A 204 -12.57 -4.95 -4.71
N ASP A 205 -11.81 -5.77 -3.98
CA ASP A 205 -10.43 -5.48 -3.60
C ASP A 205 -9.53 -5.07 -4.78
N GLY A 206 -8.62 -4.12 -4.53
CA GLY A 206 -7.68 -3.66 -5.56
C GLY A 206 -6.60 -4.66 -5.94
N GLY A 207 -6.34 -5.67 -5.11
CA GLY A 207 -5.39 -6.75 -5.34
C GLY A 207 -5.76 -7.64 -6.53
N VAL A 208 -7.02 -7.62 -6.98
CA VAL A 208 -7.44 -8.28 -8.24
C VAL A 208 -7.25 -7.38 -9.47
N THR A 209 -6.29 -6.46 -9.40
CA THR A 209 -5.85 -5.60 -10.50
C THR A 209 -4.32 -5.65 -10.60
N PRO A 210 -3.72 -5.07 -11.65
CA PRO A 210 -2.26 -4.99 -11.74
C PRO A 210 -1.60 -4.16 -10.61
N TYR A 211 -2.39 -3.46 -9.81
CA TYR A 211 -1.92 -2.48 -8.83
C TYR A 211 -1.99 -3.00 -7.39
N ASN A 212 -1.77 -4.31 -7.15
CA ASN A 212 -1.56 -4.81 -5.78
C ASN A 212 -0.36 -4.12 -5.12
N ASN A 213 0.70 -3.87 -5.90
CA ASN A 213 1.74 -2.90 -5.60
C ASN A 213 1.41 -1.59 -6.34
N PRO A 214 0.99 -0.52 -5.65
CA PRO A 214 0.56 0.71 -6.31
C PRO A 214 1.73 1.66 -6.67
N ALA A 215 3.00 1.27 -6.51
CA ALA A 215 4.15 2.17 -6.56
C ALA A 215 4.32 2.89 -7.91
N PHE A 216 4.37 2.16 -9.02
CA PHE A 216 4.57 2.79 -10.32
C PHE A 216 3.34 3.59 -10.74
N GLN A 217 2.13 3.10 -10.46
CA GLN A 217 0.90 3.86 -10.67
C GLN A 217 0.87 5.17 -9.85
N LEU A 218 1.36 5.17 -8.61
CA LEU A 218 1.47 6.37 -7.79
C LEU A 218 2.40 7.40 -8.43
N PHE A 219 3.55 6.96 -8.94
CA PHE A 219 4.47 7.81 -9.71
C PHE A 219 3.78 8.43 -10.92
N LEU A 220 3.08 7.64 -11.74
CA LEU A 220 2.33 8.15 -12.90
C LEU A 220 1.27 9.17 -12.50
N MET A 221 0.56 8.94 -11.40
CA MET A 221 -0.45 9.88 -10.89
C MET A 221 0.15 11.18 -10.36
N ALA A 222 1.38 11.14 -9.85
CA ALA A 222 2.09 12.33 -9.40
C ALA A 222 2.64 13.18 -10.55
N THR A 223 2.94 12.59 -11.72
CA THR A 223 3.72 13.26 -12.76
C THR A 223 2.97 13.53 -14.06
N LEU A 224 2.00 12.68 -14.45
CA LEU A 224 1.35 12.83 -15.75
C LEU A 224 0.34 13.99 -15.76
N GLU A 225 0.30 14.69 -16.91
CA GLU A 225 -0.58 15.84 -17.16
C GLU A 225 -2.07 15.56 -16.87
N PRO A 226 -2.66 14.40 -17.25
CA PRO A 226 -4.08 14.13 -17.02
C PRO A 226 -4.49 14.07 -15.54
N TYR A 227 -3.55 13.81 -14.63
CA TYR A 227 -3.78 13.83 -13.19
C TYR A 227 -3.52 15.20 -12.56
N ASN A 228 -2.95 16.14 -13.32
CA ASN A 228 -2.82 17.55 -13.00
C ASN A 228 -2.02 17.88 -11.72
N LEU A 229 -1.16 16.96 -11.25
CA LEU A 229 -0.12 17.25 -10.25
C LEU A 229 1.17 17.74 -10.92
N LYS A 230 1.64 17.03 -11.95
CA LYS A 230 2.79 17.41 -12.78
C LYS A 230 4.05 17.72 -11.95
N TRP A 231 4.26 16.96 -10.88
CA TRP A 231 5.44 17.12 -10.04
C TRP A 231 6.71 16.81 -10.83
N GLN A 232 7.77 17.57 -10.54
CA GLN A 232 9.06 17.39 -11.21
C GLN A 232 9.68 16.03 -10.84
N THR A 233 10.30 15.39 -11.83
CA THR A 233 11.02 14.14 -11.68
C THR A 233 12.54 14.36 -11.62
N GLY A 234 13.24 13.43 -10.99
CA GLY A 234 14.70 13.43 -10.81
C GLY A 234 15.11 12.61 -9.58
N GLU A 235 16.31 12.05 -9.62
CA GLU A 235 16.87 11.21 -8.54
C GLU A 235 16.93 11.93 -7.18
N ASP A 236 17.18 13.24 -7.19
CA ASP A 236 17.23 14.15 -6.03
C ASP A 236 15.90 14.87 -5.79
N LYS A 237 14.96 14.78 -6.74
CA LYS A 237 13.69 15.50 -6.69
C LYS A 237 12.52 14.67 -6.20
N MET A 238 12.58 13.35 -6.33
CA MET A 238 11.48 12.47 -5.97
C MET A 238 11.98 11.20 -5.31
N LEU A 239 11.41 10.88 -4.15
CA LEU A 239 11.58 9.61 -3.44
C LEU A 239 10.29 8.79 -3.58
N LEU A 240 10.42 7.53 -3.98
CA LEU A 240 9.34 6.55 -3.96
C LEU A 240 9.73 5.38 -3.07
N VAL A 241 9.06 5.24 -1.93
CA VAL A 241 9.20 4.11 -1.01
C VAL A 241 8.05 3.14 -1.26
N SER A 242 8.36 1.88 -1.53
CA SER A 242 7.39 0.81 -1.71
C SER A 242 7.63 -0.29 -0.67
N ILE A 243 6.58 -0.68 0.04
CA ILE A 243 6.67 -1.67 1.12
C ILE A 243 5.66 -2.79 0.84
N GLY A 244 6.19 -3.99 0.66
CA GLY A 244 5.43 -5.21 0.42
C GLY A 244 4.88 -5.84 1.70
N THR A 245 4.04 -6.85 1.49
CA THR A 245 3.48 -7.73 2.53
C THR A 245 4.06 -9.16 2.44
N GLY A 246 5.14 -9.33 1.67
CA GLY A 246 5.73 -10.61 1.35
C GLY A 246 5.14 -11.28 0.11
N THR A 247 6.00 -11.85 -0.73
CA THR A 247 5.61 -12.64 -1.92
C THR A 247 5.52 -14.13 -1.60
N THR A 248 4.61 -14.83 -2.25
CA THR A 248 4.35 -16.27 -2.04
C THR A 248 4.40 -17.03 -3.36
N PRO A 249 5.59 -17.14 -3.99
CA PRO A 249 5.72 -17.90 -5.21
C PRO A 249 5.35 -19.37 -4.95
N ASN A 250 4.34 -19.87 -5.66
CA ASN A 250 3.89 -21.26 -5.56
C ASN A 250 4.76 -22.15 -6.46
N ILE A 251 6.02 -22.35 -6.07
CA ILE A 251 6.97 -23.15 -6.83
C ILE A 251 6.63 -24.64 -6.66
N ASN A 252 6.25 -25.29 -7.76
CA ASN A 252 6.02 -26.73 -7.79
C ASN A 252 6.84 -27.37 -8.92
N LEU A 253 8.06 -27.81 -8.59
CA LEU A 253 8.98 -28.47 -9.53
C LEU A 253 8.52 -29.87 -9.96
N GLU A 254 7.58 -30.47 -9.24
CA GLU A 254 7.02 -31.79 -9.52
C GLU A 254 5.67 -31.74 -10.24
N LEU A 255 5.22 -30.53 -10.63
CA LEU A 255 3.93 -30.33 -11.29
C LEU A 255 3.87 -31.11 -12.61
N LYS A 256 2.91 -32.03 -12.71
CA LYS A 256 2.64 -32.79 -13.94
C LYS A 256 1.61 -32.07 -14.78
N ALA A 257 1.77 -32.10 -16.11
CA ALA A 257 0.80 -31.50 -17.03
C ALA A 257 -0.64 -32.01 -16.83
N SER A 258 -0.80 -33.28 -16.44
CA SER A 258 -2.11 -33.89 -16.14
C SER A 258 -2.82 -33.29 -14.92
N GLN A 259 -2.09 -32.59 -14.05
CA GLN A 259 -2.65 -31.93 -12.86
C GLN A 259 -3.16 -30.51 -13.18
N MET A 260 -2.81 -29.94 -14.34
CA MET A 260 -3.26 -28.62 -14.80
C MET A 260 -4.69 -28.66 -15.36
N ASN A 261 -5.63 -29.11 -14.54
CA ASN A 261 -7.05 -29.11 -14.87
C ASN A 261 -7.72 -27.77 -14.49
N THR A 262 -8.98 -27.59 -14.85
CA THR A 262 -9.74 -26.35 -14.60
C THR A 262 -9.77 -25.96 -13.12
N LEU A 263 -9.84 -26.94 -12.21
CA LEU A 263 -9.86 -26.67 -10.77
C LEU A 263 -8.52 -26.13 -10.28
N TYR A 264 -7.42 -26.77 -10.70
CA TYR A 264 -6.07 -26.30 -10.42
C TYR A 264 -5.85 -24.88 -10.95
N SER A 265 -6.23 -24.63 -12.21
CA SER A 265 -6.12 -23.32 -12.84
C SER A 265 -6.92 -22.25 -12.10
N ALA A 266 -8.16 -22.55 -11.69
CA ALA A 266 -9.00 -21.63 -10.93
C ALA A 266 -8.40 -21.27 -9.55
N GLN A 267 -7.65 -22.18 -8.94
CA GLN A 267 -7.01 -21.97 -7.64
C GLN A 267 -5.66 -21.22 -7.75
N THR A 268 -4.93 -21.37 -8.86
CA THR A 268 -3.53 -20.92 -8.96
C THR A 268 -3.34 -19.67 -9.82
N ILE A 269 -4.10 -19.52 -10.90
CA ILE A 269 -3.94 -18.39 -11.84
C ILE A 269 -4.13 -17.03 -11.15
N PRO A 270 -5.15 -16.81 -10.29
CA PRO A 270 -5.32 -15.51 -9.64
C PRO A 270 -4.11 -15.08 -8.82
N GLY A 271 -3.54 -15.99 -8.02
CA GLY A 271 -2.33 -15.73 -7.25
C GLY A 271 -1.11 -15.49 -8.13
N ALA A 272 -0.96 -16.27 -9.20
CA ALA A 272 0.14 -16.11 -10.16
C ALA A 272 0.07 -14.77 -10.91
N LEU A 273 -1.11 -14.35 -11.38
CA LEU A 273 -1.31 -13.06 -12.05
C LEU A 273 -1.08 -11.87 -11.11
N MET A 274 -1.54 -11.98 -9.86
CA MET A 274 -1.31 -10.96 -8.85
C MET A 274 0.19 -10.82 -8.53
N LEU A 275 0.90 -11.94 -8.35
CA LEU A 275 2.35 -11.95 -8.13
C LEU A 275 3.10 -11.38 -9.34
N ALA A 276 2.77 -11.83 -10.56
CA ALA A 276 3.37 -11.31 -11.79
C ALA A 276 3.17 -9.80 -11.94
N SER A 277 1.96 -9.31 -11.67
CA SER A 277 1.67 -7.88 -11.75
C SER A 277 2.41 -7.07 -10.69
N GLN A 278 2.53 -7.59 -9.46
CA GLN A 278 3.31 -6.96 -8.40
C GLN A 278 4.79 -6.86 -8.76
N HIS A 279 5.37 -7.92 -9.33
CA HIS A 279 6.74 -7.92 -9.84
C HIS A 279 6.92 -6.94 -10.98
N GLU A 280 5.96 -6.83 -11.91
CA GLU A 280 6.01 -5.87 -13.01
C GLU A 280 6.05 -4.42 -12.50
N GLN A 281 5.25 -4.08 -11.49
CA GLN A 281 5.26 -2.74 -10.88
C GLN A 281 6.62 -2.43 -10.21
N ASP A 282 7.21 -3.38 -9.49
CA ASP A 282 8.57 -3.22 -8.90
C ASP A 282 9.63 -3.10 -10.01
N PHE A 283 9.58 -3.98 -11.01
CA PHE A 283 10.49 -3.95 -12.15
C PHE A 283 10.48 -2.60 -12.86
N LEU A 284 9.30 -2.05 -13.19
CA LEU A 284 9.17 -0.72 -13.77
C LEU A 284 9.76 0.37 -12.87
N CYS A 285 9.53 0.29 -11.56
CA CYS A 285 10.13 1.22 -10.61
C CYS A 285 11.67 1.17 -10.62
N ARG A 286 12.29 -0.01 -10.77
CA ARG A 286 13.75 -0.15 -10.84
C ARG A 286 14.33 0.23 -12.20
N VAL A 287 13.58 0.02 -13.27
CA VAL A 287 13.96 0.44 -14.64
C VAL A 287 14.00 1.97 -14.74
N PHE A 288 12.95 2.65 -14.28
CA PHE A 288 12.81 4.11 -14.40
C PHE A 288 13.37 4.89 -13.20
N GLY A 289 13.46 4.27 -12.03
CA GLY A 289 14.01 4.85 -10.81
C GLY A 289 15.45 4.38 -10.50
N LYS A 290 16.14 5.16 -9.67
CA LYS A 290 17.41 4.78 -9.05
C LYS A 290 17.11 3.89 -7.85
N CYS A 291 17.18 2.57 -8.05
CA CYS A 291 16.97 1.60 -6.98
C CYS A 291 18.17 1.63 -6.01
N LEU A 292 17.91 1.85 -4.73
CA LEU A 292 18.89 1.76 -3.65
C LEU A 292 18.73 0.50 -2.79
N LEU A 293 17.54 -0.09 -2.81
CA LEU A 293 17.20 -1.29 -2.04
C LEU A 293 16.10 -2.07 -2.76
N GLY A 294 16.29 -3.38 -2.85
CA GLY A 294 15.29 -4.35 -3.24
C GLY A 294 15.93 -5.72 -3.42
N ASP A 295 15.17 -6.80 -3.17
CA ASP A 295 15.66 -8.16 -3.42
C ASP A 295 15.71 -8.44 -4.93
N GLU A 296 16.31 -9.56 -5.33
CA GLU A 296 16.39 -10.00 -6.73
C GLU A 296 15.00 -10.08 -7.39
N VAL A 297 14.84 -9.48 -8.57
CA VAL A 297 13.61 -9.53 -9.36
C VAL A 297 13.48 -10.88 -10.07
N ASN A 298 14.55 -11.30 -10.75
CA ASN A 298 14.72 -12.61 -11.37
C ASN A 298 16.19 -12.83 -11.78
N GLY A 299 16.51 -14.05 -12.24
CA GLY A 299 17.87 -14.44 -12.58
C GLY A 299 18.48 -13.77 -13.81
N GLU A 300 17.69 -13.13 -14.68
CA GLU A 300 18.21 -12.41 -15.86
C GLU A 300 18.66 -10.99 -15.49
N VAL A 301 17.83 -10.26 -14.73
CA VAL A 301 18.05 -8.83 -14.45
C VAL A 301 18.61 -8.55 -13.05
N GLY A 302 18.66 -9.56 -12.18
CA GLY A 302 19.14 -9.42 -10.81
C GLY A 302 18.26 -8.48 -9.98
N ASP A 303 18.88 -7.62 -9.16
CA ASP A 303 18.19 -6.61 -8.34
C ASP A 303 18.08 -5.23 -9.01
N LEU A 304 18.70 -5.04 -10.18
CA LEU A 304 18.79 -3.77 -10.91
C LEU A 304 19.41 -2.59 -10.13
N ILE A 305 20.05 -2.81 -8.98
CA ILE A 305 20.73 -1.76 -8.22
C ILE A 305 21.96 -1.30 -9.00
N GLY A 306 22.08 0.01 -9.21
CA GLY A 306 23.15 0.60 -10.04
C GLY A 306 23.00 0.38 -11.55
N SER A 307 21.92 -0.26 -12.01
CA SER A 307 21.66 -0.49 -13.43
C SER A 307 21.26 0.79 -14.17
N LYS A 308 21.67 0.89 -15.44
CA LYS A 308 21.17 1.92 -16.37
C LYS A 308 19.81 1.51 -16.92
N GLY A 309 18.90 2.46 -17.02
CA GLY A 309 17.60 2.27 -17.66
C GLY A 309 17.60 2.73 -19.12
N PRO A 310 16.43 2.75 -19.78
CA PRO A 310 16.28 3.28 -21.14
C PRO A 310 16.39 4.81 -21.24
N LEU A 311 16.53 5.51 -20.11
CA LEU A 311 16.65 6.96 -20.03
C LEU A 311 18.08 7.36 -19.64
N GLU A 312 18.50 8.57 -20.05
CA GLU A 312 19.80 9.15 -19.68
C GLU A 312 19.94 9.36 -18.16
N SER A 313 18.84 9.68 -17.48
CA SER A 313 18.78 9.88 -16.03
C SER A 313 17.53 9.22 -15.46
N LYS A 314 17.62 8.72 -14.23
CA LYS A 314 16.47 8.11 -13.56
C LYS A 314 15.48 9.20 -13.10
N LEU A 315 14.21 8.82 -13.01
CA LEU A 315 13.10 9.76 -12.76
C LEU A 315 12.81 9.98 -11.27
N PHE A 316 13.33 9.13 -10.39
CA PHE A 316 13.14 9.18 -8.93
C PHE A 316 14.13 8.25 -8.24
N THR A 317 14.38 8.44 -6.95
CA THR A 317 15.03 7.44 -6.08
C THR A 317 13.98 6.45 -5.59
N TYR A 318 14.31 5.15 -5.62
CA TYR A 318 13.40 4.05 -5.32
C TYR A 318 13.93 3.11 -4.23
N LEU A 319 13.05 2.75 -3.30
CA LEU A 319 13.29 1.79 -2.23
C LEU A 319 12.18 0.76 -2.21
N ARG A 320 12.53 -0.54 -2.31
CA ARG A 320 11.60 -1.65 -2.14
C ARG A 320 11.96 -2.44 -0.89
N TYR A 321 11.08 -2.41 0.10
CA TYR A 321 11.17 -3.28 1.27
C TYR A 321 10.16 -4.40 1.11
N ASP A 322 10.63 -5.62 0.89
CA ASP A 322 9.77 -6.80 0.76
C ASP A 322 10.57 -8.06 1.16
N VAL A 323 9.90 -9.21 1.15
CA VAL A 323 10.52 -10.52 1.37
C VAL A 323 9.78 -11.61 0.59
N GLU A 324 10.50 -12.63 0.16
CA GLU A 324 9.88 -13.87 -0.27
C GLU A 324 9.54 -14.74 0.95
N LEU A 325 8.26 -15.05 1.17
CA LEU A 325 7.79 -15.88 2.29
C LEU A 325 7.96 -17.38 1.99
N THR A 326 9.10 -17.75 1.42
CA THR A 326 9.54 -19.15 1.29
C THR A 326 10.66 -19.43 2.27
N ARG A 327 11.01 -20.70 2.47
CA ARG A 327 12.10 -21.07 3.38
C ARG A 327 13.40 -20.37 2.98
N LYS A 328 13.71 -20.39 1.67
CA LYS A 328 14.85 -19.66 1.07
C LYS A 328 14.83 -18.17 1.40
N GLY A 329 13.67 -17.51 1.29
CA GLY A 329 13.56 -16.08 1.57
C GLY A 329 13.69 -15.74 3.06
N LEU A 330 13.09 -16.55 3.94
CA LEU A 330 13.22 -16.38 5.39
C LEU A 330 14.66 -16.66 5.88
N ASP A 331 15.35 -17.65 5.32
CA ASP A 331 16.74 -17.97 5.65
C ASP A 331 17.70 -16.82 5.33
N LYS A 332 17.44 -16.04 4.27
CA LYS A 332 18.22 -14.83 3.94
C LYS A 332 18.12 -13.75 5.02
N LEU A 333 17.05 -13.74 5.82
CA LEU A 333 16.88 -12.78 6.92
C LEU A 333 17.56 -13.26 8.22
N GLY A 334 17.73 -14.58 8.40
CA GLY A 334 18.35 -15.22 9.56
C GLY A 334 17.53 -15.14 10.86
N GLY A 335 17.60 -16.19 11.70
CA GLY A 335 16.93 -16.21 13.02
C GLY A 335 15.41 -16.41 12.96
N LEU A 336 14.93 -17.04 11.89
CA LEU A 336 13.52 -17.34 11.59
C LEU A 336 13.35 -18.80 11.14
N GLU A 337 14.26 -19.69 11.54
CA GLU A 337 14.31 -21.10 11.16
C GLU A 337 13.12 -21.89 11.75
N ASP A 338 12.57 -21.40 12.85
CA ASP A 338 11.45 -22.00 13.59
C ASP A 338 10.07 -21.66 13.00
N ILE A 339 9.97 -20.67 12.10
CA ILE A 339 8.70 -20.27 11.48
C ILE A 339 8.33 -21.25 10.36
N ASP A 340 7.13 -21.84 10.44
CA ASP A 340 6.56 -22.58 9.31
C ASP A 340 6.08 -21.59 8.24
N VAL A 341 6.63 -21.73 7.04
CA VAL A 341 6.29 -20.88 5.89
C VAL A 341 4.80 -20.96 5.55
N LYS A 342 4.15 -22.12 5.76
CA LYS A 342 2.72 -22.29 5.43
C LYS A 342 1.84 -21.38 6.27
N ASP A 343 2.23 -21.14 7.52
CA ASP A 343 1.47 -20.34 8.46
C ASP A 343 1.56 -18.86 8.11
N VAL A 344 2.70 -18.38 7.63
CA VAL A 344 2.90 -16.95 7.30
C VAL A 344 2.57 -16.60 5.84
N GLN A 345 2.39 -17.59 4.96
CA GLN A 345 2.00 -17.37 3.55
C GLN A 345 0.51 -17.03 3.38
N GLN A 346 -0.35 -17.42 4.32
CA GLN A 346 -1.79 -17.19 4.22
C GLN A 346 -2.15 -15.72 4.52
N MET A 347 -3.15 -15.20 3.80
CA MET A 347 -3.60 -13.81 3.95
C MET A 347 -4.53 -13.59 5.15
N ASP A 348 -5.02 -14.67 5.75
CA ASP A 348 -5.95 -14.74 6.87
C ASP A 348 -5.34 -15.39 8.12
N SER A 349 -4.00 -15.48 8.18
CA SER A 349 -3.24 -16.09 9.29
C SER A 349 -3.18 -15.23 10.56
N VAL A 350 -4.35 -14.88 11.08
CA VAL A 350 -4.53 -14.04 12.27
C VAL A 350 -3.83 -14.63 13.50
N GLN A 351 -3.78 -15.96 13.60
CA GLN A 351 -3.15 -16.67 14.73
C GLN A 351 -1.62 -16.52 14.74
N HIS A 352 -1.01 -16.14 13.61
CA HIS A 352 0.44 -16.07 13.42
C HIS A 352 0.94 -14.62 13.28
N MET A 353 0.19 -13.64 13.80
CA MET A 353 0.60 -12.22 13.76
C MET A 353 1.98 -11.99 14.39
N ASP A 354 2.32 -12.71 15.46
CA ASP A 354 3.61 -12.53 16.13
C ASP A 354 4.79 -13.03 15.27
N GLU A 355 4.59 -14.08 14.47
CA GLU A 355 5.58 -14.55 13.48
C GLU A 355 5.73 -13.54 12.34
N LEU A 356 4.62 -13.00 11.83
CA LEU A 356 4.63 -11.91 10.84
C LEU A 356 5.35 -10.66 11.35
N GLU A 357 5.22 -10.33 12.64
CA GLU A 357 6.00 -9.26 13.25
C GLU A 357 7.49 -9.57 13.32
N ARG A 358 7.88 -10.81 13.67
CA ARG A 358 9.29 -11.22 13.68
C ARG A 358 9.91 -11.09 12.29
N ILE A 359 9.20 -11.52 11.26
CA ILE A 359 9.60 -11.34 9.85
C ILE A 359 9.74 -9.86 9.52
N GLY A 360 8.71 -9.05 9.84
CA GLY A 360 8.74 -7.60 9.61
C GLY A 360 9.90 -6.89 10.29
N LYS A 361 10.21 -7.24 11.55
CA LYS A 361 11.38 -6.72 12.29
C LYS A 361 12.70 -7.11 11.63
N ALA A 362 12.79 -8.31 11.06
CA ALA A 362 13.99 -8.73 10.35
C ALA A 362 14.18 -7.94 9.04
N ILE A 363 13.11 -7.64 8.29
CA ILE A 363 13.17 -6.76 7.12
C ILE A 363 13.48 -5.32 7.53
N ALA A 364 12.92 -4.84 8.64
CA ALA A 364 13.12 -3.49 9.14
C ALA A 364 14.60 -3.15 9.38
N LYS A 365 15.44 -4.14 9.73
CA LYS A 365 16.91 -3.97 9.82
C LYS A 365 17.57 -3.50 8.52
N LYS A 366 16.91 -3.68 7.37
CA LYS A 366 17.38 -3.15 6.08
C LYS A 366 17.19 -1.63 5.98
N VAL A 367 16.32 -1.00 6.78
CA VAL A 367 16.11 0.46 6.79
C VAL A 367 17.38 1.13 7.32
N LYS A 368 17.89 2.10 6.57
CA LYS A 368 19.11 2.85 6.89
C LYS A 368 18.87 4.34 6.70
N PRO A 369 19.49 5.23 7.51
CA PRO A 369 19.42 6.68 7.30
C PRO A 369 19.80 7.10 5.86
N GLN A 370 20.80 6.43 5.27
CA GLN A 370 21.31 6.72 3.92
C GLN A 370 20.27 6.58 2.81
N HIS A 371 19.19 5.83 3.07
CA HIS A 371 18.08 5.71 2.14
C HIS A 371 17.33 7.04 1.95
N PHE A 372 17.51 7.99 2.88
CA PHE A 372 16.78 9.24 2.93
C PHE A 372 17.67 10.49 2.83
N ASP A 373 18.99 10.37 2.69
CA ASP A 373 19.95 11.49 2.77
C ASP A 373 19.55 12.70 1.90
N ASN A 374 19.20 12.49 0.63
CA ASN A 374 18.80 13.58 -0.29
C ASN A 374 17.38 14.14 -0.02
N PHE A 375 16.71 13.62 1.00
CA PHE A 375 15.29 13.86 1.26
C PHE A 375 15.01 14.30 2.71
N VAL A 376 16.06 14.46 3.53
CA VAL A 376 15.99 14.91 4.93
C VAL A 376 16.50 16.33 5.15
N ASP A 377 16.99 17.03 4.12
CA ASP A 377 17.56 18.37 4.28
C ASP A 377 16.58 19.40 4.87
N SER A 378 16.94 19.84 6.07
CA SER A 378 16.41 20.98 6.82
C SER A 378 17.00 22.28 6.28
N GLY A 379 16.44 22.85 5.21
CA GLY A 379 17.10 23.97 4.52
C GLY A 379 16.20 24.92 3.75
N ALA A 380 15.05 25.32 4.30
CA ALA A 380 14.30 26.49 3.82
C ALA A 380 13.67 27.28 4.99
N LEU A 381 14.52 27.67 5.94
CA LEU A 381 14.33 28.90 6.70
C LEU A 381 15.48 29.82 6.29
N THR A 382 15.33 30.46 5.12
CA THR A 382 16.10 31.64 4.77
C THR A 382 15.74 32.72 5.79
N THR A 383 16.61 32.92 6.77
CA THR A 383 16.72 34.20 7.47
C THR A 383 16.93 35.28 6.42
N ALA A 384 15.88 36.04 6.15
CA ALA A 384 16.03 37.39 5.61
C ALA A 384 16.71 38.22 6.70
N ILE A 385 17.93 38.68 6.42
CA ILE A 385 18.52 39.86 7.04
C ILE A 385 18.23 41.02 6.10
#